data_AF-A0A1D6P1W1-F1
#
_entry.id   AF-A0A1D6P1W1-F1
#
_cell.length_a   1.000
_cell.length_b   1.000
_cell.length_c   1.000
_cell.angle_alpha   90.00
_cell.angle_beta   90.00
_cell.angle_gamma   90.00
#
_symmetry.space_group_name_H-M   'P 1'
#
loop_
_entity.id
_entity.type
_entity.pdbx_description
1 polymer ?
#
loop_
_entity_poly.entity_id
_entity_poly.type
_entity_poly.pdbx_seq_one_letter_code
_entity_poly.pdbx_strand_id
1 'polypeptide(L)'
;MRNLPKAVDFAKRNLMAGRKILVCCQNGEDISICVALAILALLFDDNGCFDYGNYFVKRDVTKLEMRRRLVFICKFAVNARPSRGNLKQVYGFLSSQKELLSCLT
;
A
#
# COMPACT_ATOMS: atom_id res chain seq x y z
N MET A 1 -1.87 -11.63 -6.41
CA MET A 1 -1.83 -10.21 -6.78
C MET A 1 -0.62 -9.91 -7.68
N ARG A 2 -0.59 -10.49 -8.88
CA ARG A 2 0.54 -10.31 -9.82
C ARG A 2 0.65 -8.87 -10.37
N ASN A 3 -0.45 -8.12 -10.35
CA ASN A 3 -0.52 -6.76 -10.91
C ASN A 3 -0.34 -5.64 -9.86
N LEU A 4 0.09 -5.97 -8.64
CA LEU A 4 0.26 -4.99 -7.58
C LEU A 4 1.23 -3.85 -7.93
N PRO A 5 2.40 -4.10 -8.57
CA PRO A 5 3.28 -3.01 -9.02
C PRO A 5 2.57 -2.06 -9.99
N LYS A 6 1.90 -2.60 -11.01
CA LYS A 6 1.15 -1.79 -12.00
C LYS A 6 0.04 -0.96 -11.36
N ALA A 7 -0.64 -1.50 -10.36
CA ALA A 7 -1.69 -0.78 -9.63
C ALA A 7 -1.11 0.38 -8.80
N VAL A 8 0.03 0.19 -8.14
CA VAL A 8 0.71 1.25 -7.40
C VAL A 8 1.27 2.31 -8.34
N ASP A 9 1.85 1.93 -9.49
CA ASP A 9 2.34 2.88 -10.49
C ASP A 9 1.20 3.72 -11.09
N PHE A 10 0.05 3.10 -11.35
CA PHE A 10 -1.16 3.81 -11.73
C PHE A 10 -1.59 4.80 -10.65
N ALA A 11 -1.57 4.37 -9.38
CA ALA A 11 -1.93 5.23 -8.26
C ALA A 11 -0.98 6.42 -8.12
N LYS A 12 0.34 6.17 -8.14
CA LYS A 12 1.37 7.20 -8.06
C LYS A 12 1.18 8.26 -9.14
N ARG A 13 1.06 7.87 -10.40
CA ARG A 13 0.88 8.81 -11.53
C ARG A 13 -0.37 9.69 -11.39
N ASN A 14 -1.51 9.10 -10.98
CA ASN A 14 -2.75 9.85 -10.86
C ASN A 14 -2.76 10.76 -9.62
N LEU A 15 -2.20 10.30 -8.49
CA LEU A 15 -2.04 11.13 -7.28
C LEU A 15 -1.10 12.32 -7.53
N MET A 16 0.01 12.10 -8.24
CA MET A 16 0.92 13.18 -8.66
C MET A 16 0.23 14.22 -9.53
N ALA A 17 -0.75 13.81 -10.33
CA ALA A 17 -1.55 14.70 -11.17
C ALA A 17 -2.74 15.34 -10.42
N GLY A 18 -2.82 15.20 -9.09
CA GLY A 18 -3.91 15.74 -8.27
C GLY A 18 -5.27 15.06 -8.47
N ARG A 19 -5.30 13.87 -9.07
CA ARG A 19 -6.54 13.15 -9.38
C ARG A 19 -6.98 12.29 -8.20
N LYS A 20 -8.29 12.18 -8.02
CA LYS A 20 -8.91 11.26 -7.07
C LYS A 20 -8.91 9.83 -7.64
N ILE A 21 -8.72 8.84 -6.77
CA ILE A 21 -8.65 7.42 -7.15
C ILE A 21 -9.64 6.64 -6.30
N LEU A 22 -10.41 5.76 -6.96
CA LEU A 22 -11.23 4.75 -6.31
C LEU A 22 -10.54 3.39 -6.44
N VAL A 23 -10.34 2.70 -5.32
CA VAL A 23 -9.85 1.33 -5.29
C VAL A 23 -11.00 0.42 -4.87
N CYS A 24 -11.50 -0.41 -5.78
CA CYS A 24 -12.64 -1.30 -5.52
C CYS A 24 -12.36 -2.73 -5.99
N CYS A 25 -13.07 -3.67 -5.39
CA CYS A 25 -13.21 -5.05 -5.83
C CYS A 25 -14.68 -5.46 -5.64
N GLN A 26 -15.03 -6.71 -5.96
CA GLN A 26 -16.44 -7.13 -6.01
C GLN A 26 -17.25 -6.89 -4.73
N ASN A 27 -16.65 -7.11 -3.56
CA ASN A 27 -17.29 -6.87 -2.25
C ASN A 27 -16.63 -5.74 -1.44
N GLY A 28 -15.47 -5.23 -1.87
CA GLY A 28 -14.73 -4.19 -1.15
C GLY A 28 -14.00 -4.68 0.12
N GLU A 29 -13.87 -5.99 0.36
CA GLU A 29 -13.42 -6.51 1.65
C GLU A 29 -11.96 -7.01 1.66
N ASP A 30 -11.45 -7.52 0.54
CA ASP A 30 -10.13 -8.19 0.50
C ASP A 30 -9.15 -7.53 -0.47
N ILE A 31 -9.34 -7.72 -1.78
CA ILE A 31 -8.35 -7.28 -2.79
C ILE A 31 -8.17 -5.76 -2.79
N SER A 32 -9.26 -5.00 -2.77
CA SER A 32 -9.19 -3.54 -2.74
C SER A 32 -8.47 -3.01 -1.50
N ILE A 33 -8.69 -3.64 -0.34
CA ILE A 33 -8.04 -3.31 0.92
C ILE A 33 -6.53 -3.55 0.82
N CYS A 34 -6.10 -4.67 0.24
CA CYS A 34 -4.69 -4.97 0.05
C CYS A 34 -4.01 -4.01 -0.95
N VAL A 35 -4.69 -3.61 -2.02
CA VAL A 35 -4.16 -2.61 -2.97
C VAL A 35 -4.06 -1.24 -2.29
N ALA A 36 -5.09 -0.82 -1.57
CA ALA A 36 -5.07 0.41 -0.78
C ALA A 36 -3.95 0.41 0.26
N LEU A 37 -3.74 -0.72 0.94
CA LEU A 37 -2.66 -0.91 1.90
C LEU A 37 -1.28 -0.75 1.24
N ALA A 38 -1.07 -1.32 0.06
CA ALA A 38 0.18 -1.17 -0.67
C ALA A 38 0.44 0.29 -1.11
N ILE A 39 -0.60 0.97 -1.63
CA ILE A 39 -0.53 2.38 -2.03
C ILE A 39 -0.20 3.26 -0.83
N LEU A 40 -0.93 3.11 0.28
CA LEU A 40 -0.65 3.84 1.51
C LEU A 40 0.77 3.55 1.96
N ALA A 41 1.14 2.28 2.14
CA ALA A 41 2.47 1.83 2.58
C ALA A 41 3.64 2.44 1.79
N LEU A 42 3.48 2.62 0.48
CA LEU A 42 4.55 3.09 -0.41
C LEU A 42 4.59 4.59 -0.61
N LEU A 43 3.46 5.30 -0.58
CA LEU A 43 3.37 6.67 -1.10
C LEU A 43 3.00 7.71 -0.04
N PHE A 44 2.68 7.25 1.18
CA PHE A 44 2.25 8.12 2.26
C PHE A 44 3.12 7.92 3.50
N ASP A 45 3.37 9.03 4.20
CA ASP A 45 3.98 9.00 5.53
C ASP A 45 2.97 8.55 6.60
N ASP A 46 3.41 8.54 7.87
CA ASP A 46 2.56 8.13 8.99
C ASP A 46 1.54 9.20 9.41
N ASN A 47 1.69 10.44 8.91
CA ASN A 47 0.73 11.52 9.09
C ASN A 47 -0.37 11.51 8.01
N GLY A 48 -0.24 10.63 7.01
CA GLY A 48 -1.16 10.58 5.86
C GLY A 48 -0.84 11.63 4.79
N CYS A 49 0.35 12.22 4.80
CA CYS A 49 0.82 13.11 3.75
C CYS A 49 1.35 12.29 2.56
N PHE A 50 0.92 12.65 1.36
CA PHE A 50 1.46 12.06 0.13
C PHE A 50 2.86 12.61 -0.12
N ASP A 51 3.87 11.77 0.06
CA ASP A 51 5.28 12.18 0.07
C ASP A 51 6.09 11.51 -1.05
N TYR A 52 5.40 11.01 -2.07
CA TYR A 52 5.96 10.34 -3.24
C TYR A 52 6.77 9.06 -2.93
N GLY A 53 6.75 8.61 -1.67
CA GLY A 53 7.47 7.45 -1.16
C GLY A 53 8.81 7.76 -0.49
N ASN A 54 9.10 9.02 -0.19
CA ASN A 54 10.34 9.42 0.48
C ASN A 54 10.47 8.80 1.89
N TYR A 55 9.37 8.70 2.63
CA TYR A 55 9.29 8.09 3.95
C TYR A 55 9.49 6.57 3.87
N PHE A 56 8.95 5.94 2.82
CA PHE A 56 9.15 4.52 2.57
C PHE A 56 10.63 4.15 2.40
N VAL A 57 11.41 5.00 1.70
CA VAL A 57 12.86 4.82 1.53
C VAL A 57 13.59 4.84 2.88
N LYS A 58 13.12 5.62 3.86
CA LYS A 58 13.80 5.78 5.16
C LYS A 58 13.41 4.74 6.21
N ARG A 59 12.26 4.07 6.05
CA ARG A 59 11.68 3.20 7.07
C ARG A 59 11.84 1.71 6.76
N ASP A 60 11.76 0.86 7.78
CA ASP A 60 11.73 -0.58 7.60
C ASP A 60 10.32 -1.11 7.30
N VAL A 61 10.25 -2.14 6.44
CA VAL A 61 9.01 -2.87 6.15
C VAL A 61 8.81 -3.92 7.23
N THR A 62 8.15 -3.55 8.33
CA THR A 62 7.86 -4.47 9.44
C THR A 62 6.40 -4.94 9.43
N LYS A 63 6.15 -6.12 10.02
CA LYS A 63 4.79 -6.64 10.23
C LYS A 63 3.94 -5.70 11.10
N LEU A 64 4.55 -5.08 12.10
CA LEU A 64 3.87 -4.14 12.99
C LEU A 64 3.40 -2.90 12.22
N GLU A 65 4.27 -2.38 11.35
CA GLU A 65 3.94 -1.20 10.55
C GLU A 65 2.84 -1.48 9.53
N MET A 66 2.93 -2.62 8.83
CA MET A 66 1.87 -3.06 7.94
C MET A 66 0.53 -3.21 8.68
N ARG A 67 0.55 -3.76 9.91
CA ARG A 67 -0.65 -3.88 10.75
C ARG A 67 -1.22 -2.52 11.13
N ARG A 68 -0.38 -1.53 11.49
CA ARG A 68 -0.83 -0.17 11.82
C ARG A 68 -1.59 0.46 10.65
N ARG A 69 -1.03 0.37 9.44
CA ARG A 69 -1.68 0.89 8.22
C ARG A 69 -2.97 0.15 7.88
N LEU A 70 -3.01 -1.17 8.06
CA LEU A 70 -4.25 -1.93 7.87
C LEU A 70 -5.33 -1.52 8.87
N VAL A 71 -4.99 -1.37 10.15
CA VAL A 71 -5.94 -0.91 11.19
C VAL A 71 -6.47 0.49 10.85
N PHE A 72 -5.62 1.38 10.32
CA PHE A 72 -6.07 2.68 9.83
C PHE A 72 -7.13 2.55 8.73
N ILE A 73 -6.92 1.71 7.73
CA ILE A 73 -7.90 1.46 6.66
C ILE A 73 -9.21 0.92 7.24
N CYS A 74 -9.15 -0.03 8.18
CA CYS A 74 -10.32 -0.63 8.82
C CYS A 74 -11.18 0.39 9.58
N LYS A 75 -10.64 1.56 9.98
CA LYS A 75 -11.45 2.64 10.56
C LYS A 75 -12.49 3.19 9.58
N PHE A 76 -12.21 3.13 8.27
CA PHE A 76 -13.07 3.64 7.21
C PHE A 76 -13.75 2.53 6.41
N ALA A 77 -13.10 1.36 6.29
CA ALA A 77 -13.65 0.17 5.67
C ALA A 77 -13.96 -0.88 6.74
N VAL A 78 -15.08 -0.71 7.44
CA VAL A 78 -15.48 -1.57 8.59
C VAL A 78 -15.59 -3.05 8.25
N ASN A 79 -15.90 -3.38 7.00
CA ASN A 79 -16.00 -4.77 6.51
C ASN A 79 -14.68 -5.31 5.94
N ALA A 80 -13.57 -4.58 6.10
CA ALA A 80 -12.27 -5.01 5.62
C ALA A 80 -11.88 -6.36 6.22
N ARG A 81 -11.73 -7.35 5.36
CA ARG A 81 -11.39 -8.74 5.70
C ARG A 81 -10.36 -9.30 4.72
N PRO A 82 -9.15 -8.69 4.64
CA PRO A 82 -8.12 -9.18 3.73
C PRO A 82 -7.64 -10.56 4.13
N SER A 83 -7.47 -11.45 3.14
CA SER A 83 -6.99 -12.81 3.41
C SER A 83 -5.52 -12.80 3.82
N ARG A 84 -5.12 -13.73 4.69
CA ARG A 84 -3.73 -13.88 5.12
C ARG A 84 -2.77 -14.08 3.94
N GLY A 85 -3.22 -14.80 2.90
CA GLY A 85 -2.46 -15.00 1.67
C GLY A 85 -2.24 -13.71 0.89
N ASN A 86 -3.23 -12.82 0.82
CA ASN A 86 -3.09 -11.52 0.17
C ASN A 86 -2.20 -10.57 0.98
N LEU A 87 -2.35 -10.54 2.30
CA LEU A 87 -1.45 -9.77 3.18
C LEU A 87 0.00 -10.23 3.03
N LYS A 88 0.26 -11.54 2.95
CA LYS A 88 1.61 -12.06 2.70
C LYS A 88 2.17 -11.57 1.36
N GLN A 89 1.33 -11.52 0.32
CA GLN A 89 1.74 -11.02 -0.99
C GLN A 89 2.06 -9.51 -0.98
N VAL A 90 1.25 -8.71 -0.28
CA VAL A 90 1.54 -7.27 -0.12
C VAL A 90 2.84 -7.07 0.66
N TYR A 91 3.04 -7.82 1.74
CA TYR A 91 4.29 -7.77 2.51
C TYR A 91 5.50 -8.10 1.63
N GLY A 92 5.45 -9.21 0.89
CA GLY A 92 6.52 -9.62 -0.01
C GLY A 92 6.79 -8.57 -1.10
N PHE A 93 5.75 -7.98 -1.67
CA PHE A 93 5.90 -6.87 -2.62
C PHE A 93 6.61 -5.66 -2.00
N LEU A 94 6.18 -5.21 -0.82
CA LEU A 94 6.81 -4.07 -0.13
C LEU A 94 8.28 -4.36 0.20
N SER A 95 8.59 -5.56 0.70
CA SER A 95 9.97 -5.98 0.96
C SER A 95 10.83 -5.95 -0.30
N SER A 96 10.35 -6.51 -1.42
CA SER A 96 11.09 -6.47 -2.68
C SER A 96 11.27 -5.06 -3.24
N GLN A 97 10.28 -4.17 -3.08
CA GLN A 97 10.42 -2.76 -3.45
C GLN A 97 11.49 -2.05 -2.60
N LYS A 98 11.55 -2.36 -1.31
CA LYS A 98 12.57 -1.81 -0.41
C LYS A 98 13.97 -2.27 -0.79
N GLU A 99 14.15 -3.56 -1.08
CA GLU A 99 15.41 -4.13 -1.56
C GLU A 99 15.88 -3.46 -2.86
N LEU A 100 14.97 -3.27 -3.81
CA LEU A 100 15.28 -2.58 -5.07
C LEU A 100 15.76 -1.15 -4.84
N LEU A 101 15.11 -0.41 -3.92
CA LEU A 101 15.50 0.96 -3.58
C LEU A 101 16.85 1.03 -2.86
N SER A 102 17.17 0.06 -2.00
CA SER A 102 18.48 0.01 -1.33
C SER A 102 19.65 -0.32 -2.26
N CYS A 103 19.41 -0.97 -3.41
CA CYS A 103 20.44 -1.21 -4.42
C CYS A 103 20.72 0.01 -5.32
N LEU A 104 19.86 1.04 -5.28
CA LEU A 104 19.95 2.25 -6.11
C LEU A 104 20.56 3.45 -5.36
N THR A 105 20.87 3.29 -4.07
CA THR A 105 21.45 4.29 -3.16
C THR A 105 22.79 3.81 -2.65
#